data_AF-A0A1M5DZV8-F1
#
_entry.id   AF-A0A1M5DZV8-F1
#
_cell.length_a   1.000
_cell.length_b   1.000
_cell.length_c   1.000
_cell.angle_alpha   90.00
_cell.angle_beta   90.00
_cell.angle_gamma   90.00
#
_symmetry.space_group_name_H-M   'P 1'
#
loop_
_entity.id
_entity.type
_entity.pdbx_description
1 polymer ?
#
loop_
_entity_poly.entity_id
_entity_poly.type
_entity_poly.pdbx_seq_one_letter_code
_entity_poly.pdbx_strand_id
1 'polypeptide(L)'
;MKRLCLFSILVFFHILYSFVFANPANSINEEGAFYSVYGLSPRTTAVVVNFGEGDADLTELDHIFEEIDALDSIRYGYFDYYYENAKLYKTLQYYDTTGVYRLMSNKRVTDAIRPQVAKEFYIYGTKGHELKKVHDVVFALDECRTNLFAFTLDGFDKRKNGEPLFATTQKLDLKYGNDYQDIELKVNEYYASIEADYADSISTVVYANIGNIYFTYTDDFKWNQAFTSYDDTQCFFPGRAIFRLENDGTLTAIWGDGLDLFGIPCD
;
A
#
# COMPACT_ATOMS: atom_id res chain seq x y z
N MET A 1 -9.73 61.10 1.54
CA MET A 1 -10.45 60.19 0.61
C MET A 1 -10.03 58.76 0.92
N LYS A 2 -11.02 57.91 1.29
CA LYS A 2 -11.13 56.43 1.18
C LYS A 2 -9.96 55.58 1.74
N ARG A 3 -10.13 54.97 2.94
CA ARG A 3 -10.71 53.64 3.26
C ARG A 3 -9.68 52.50 3.08
N LEU A 4 -9.22 51.88 4.18
CA LEU A 4 -9.74 50.64 4.81
C LEU A 4 -9.38 49.35 4.04
N CYS A 5 -8.49 48.55 4.64
CA CYS A 5 -8.36 47.07 4.54
C CYS A 5 -7.58 46.67 5.82
N LEU A 6 -8.20 46.57 6.99
CA LEU A 6 -8.89 45.38 7.55
C LEU A 6 -8.36 44.02 7.09
N PHE A 7 -7.72 43.35 8.05
CA PHE A 7 -7.87 41.94 8.43
C PHE A 7 -8.07 40.94 7.30
N SER A 8 -7.08 40.07 7.13
CA SER A 8 -7.20 38.62 6.89
C SER A 8 -5.79 38.05 6.79
N ILE A 9 -5.39 36.89 7.31
CA ILE A 9 -6.03 35.85 8.11
C ILE A 9 -4.84 35.15 8.79
N LEU A 10 -4.94 34.96 10.10
CA LEU A 10 -4.16 33.99 10.85
C LEU A 10 -4.80 32.63 10.56
N VAL A 11 -4.16 31.80 9.74
CA VAL A 11 -4.46 30.37 9.62
C VAL A 11 -3.09 29.68 9.73
N PHE A 12 -2.65 29.51 10.96
CA PHE A 12 -1.82 28.37 11.31
C PHE A 12 -2.80 27.21 11.48
N PHE A 13 -3.07 26.48 10.41
CA PHE A 13 -3.68 25.17 10.53
C PHE A 13 -2.54 24.16 10.68
N HIS A 14 -2.53 23.50 11.83
CA HIS A 14 -1.90 22.20 12.00
C HIS A 14 -2.50 21.27 10.95
N ILE A 15 -1.72 20.87 9.95
CA ILE A 15 -1.98 19.66 9.18
C ILE A 15 -0.70 18.85 9.25
N LEU A 16 -0.69 17.96 10.24
CA LEU A 16 0.27 16.88 10.42
C LEU A 16 -0.52 15.84 11.21
N TYR A 17 -1.45 15.17 10.52
CA TYR A 17 -2.04 13.95 11.03
C TYR A 17 -1.42 12.80 10.27
N SER A 18 -0.45 12.19 10.94
CA SER A 18 0.06 10.87 10.63
C SER A 18 -1.14 9.93 10.60
N PHE A 19 -1.27 9.15 9.54
CA PHE A 19 -2.09 7.94 9.58
C PHE A 19 -1.67 7.15 10.82
N VAL A 20 -2.55 7.01 11.82
CA VAL A 20 -2.31 6.10 12.94
C VAL A 20 -2.61 4.69 12.43
N PHE A 21 -1.82 4.21 11.47
CA PHE A 21 -1.59 2.79 11.34
C PHE A 21 -0.63 2.39 12.45
N ALA A 22 -0.91 1.28 13.12
CA ALA A 22 0.09 0.62 13.93
C ALA A 22 1.26 0.25 13.01
N ASN A 23 2.30 1.08 13.02
CA ASN A 23 3.70 0.81 12.68
C ASN A 23 3.91 -0.40 11.73
N PRO A 24 4.00 -0.21 10.40
CA PRO A 24 4.40 -1.30 9.51
C PRO A 24 5.87 -1.72 9.69
N ALA A 25 6.67 -1.01 10.51
CA ALA A 25 8.13 -1.14 10.51
C ALA A 25 8.81 -1.68 11.79
N ASN A 26 8.13 -1.88 12.93
CA ASN A 26 8.85 -2.17 14.20
C ASN A 26 8.57 -3.51 14.92
N SER A 27 8.08 -4.53 14.22
CA SER A 27 8.23 -5.91 14.71
C SER A 27 8.59 -6.90 13.60
N ILE A 28 9.73 -6.64 12.95
CA ILE A 28 10.56 -7.72 12.40
C ILE A 28 11.13 -8.51 13.59
N ASN A 29 10.30 -9.35 14.22
CA ASN A 29 10.71 -10.35 15.20
C ASN A 29 9.93 -11.64 14.95
N GLU A 30 10.47 -12.44 14.03
CA GLU A 30 10.46 -13.92 13.92
C GLU A 30 9.17 -14.77 14.03
N GLU A 31 7.97 -14.21 14.21
CA GLU A 31 6.71 -14.95 14.01
C GLU A 31 5.72 -14.15 13.15
N GLY A 32 5.65 -14.49 11.85
CA GLY A 32 4.53 -14.15 10.95
C GLY A 32 4.44 -12.69 10.48
N ALA A 33 5.45 -12.18 9.76
CA ALA A 33 5.33 -10.88 9.08
C ALA A 33 4.17 -10.90 8.05
N PHE A 34 3.31 -9.88 8.13
CA PHE A 34 2.20 -9.63 7.21
C PHE A 34 2.58 -8.55 6.20
N TYR A 35 2.19 -8.77 4.95
CA TYR A 35 2.37 -7.81 3.88
C TYR A 35 1.08 -7.67 3.09
N SER A 36 0.81 -6.48 2.57
CA SER A 36 -0.27 -6.28 1.62
C SER A 36 0.09 -6.86 0.26
N VAL A 37 -0.92 -7.35 -0.46
CA VAL A 37 -0.78 -7.82 -1.83
C VAL A 37 -1.80 -7.10 -2.69
N TYR A 38 -1.34 -6.54 -3.81
CA TYR A 38 -2.17 -5.77 -4.72
C TYR A 38 -2.06 -6.34 -6.14
N GLY A 39 -3.16 -6.25 -6.89
CA GLY A 39 -3.09 -6.24 -8.35
C GLY A 39 -2.68 -4.84 -8.80
N LEU A 40 -1.42 -4.64 -9.18
CA LEU A 40 -0.90 -3.34 -9.59
C LEU A 40 -1.13 -3.05 -11.09
N SER A 41 -1.45 -4.10 -11.86
CA SER A 41 -1.86 -3.99 -13.27
C SER A 41 -2.69 -5.22 -13.66
N PRO A 42 -3.24 -5.34 -14.90
CA PRO A 42 -3.94 -6.54 -15.33
C PRO A 42 -3.05 -7.78 -15.40
N ARG A 43 -1.72 -7.60 -15.37
CA ARG A 43 -0.72 -8.67 -15.49
C ARG A 43 0.21 -8.77 -14.28
N THR A 44 0.20 -7.78 -13.40
CA THR A 44 1.12 -7.71 -12.27
C THR A 44 0.37 -7.77 -10.95
N THR A 45 0.59 -8.85 -10.20
CA THR A 45 0.24 -8.96 -8.79
C THR A 45 1.54 -8.93 -8.00
N ALA A 46 1.58 -8.19 -6.90
CA ALA A 46 2.80 -8.03 -6.11
C ALA A 46 2.51 -7.96 -4.62
N VAL A 47 3.45 -8.47 -3.82
CA VAL A 47 3.58 -8.10 -2.41
C VAL A 47 4.14 -6.69 -2.38
N VAL A 48 3.52 -5.80 -1.62
CA VAL A 48 3.88 -4.38 -1.58
C VAL A 48 4.42 -4.01 -0.20
N VAL A 49 5.44 -3.16 -0.22
CA VAL A 49 5.98 -2.46 0.96
C VAL A 49 6.02 -0.98 0.63
N ASN A 50 5.30 -0.19 1.42
CA ASN A 50 5.30 1.26 1.32
C ASN A 50 6.62 1.84 1.85
N PHE A 51 7.04 2.97 1.27
CA PHE A 51 8.11 3.79 1.82
C PHE A 51 7.66 4.39 3.16
N GLY A 52 8.55 4.46 4.14
CA GLY A 52 8.24 5.10 5.42
C GLY A 52 7.87 6.59 5.24
N GLU A 53 6.69 7.00 5.72
CA GLU A 53 6.22 8.39 5.60
C GLU A 53 6.97 9.37 6.52
N GLY A 54 7.65 8.87 7.55
CA GLY A 54 8.48 9.68 8.46
C GLY A 54 9.82 9.03 8.80
N ASP A 55 10.75 9.83 9.34
CA ASP A 55 12.11 9.37 9.70
C ASP A 55 12.12 8.16 10.64
N ALA A 56 11.10 8.01 11.49
CA ALA A 56 10.96 6.90 12.43
C ALA A 56 10.42 5.61 11.77
N ASP A 57 9.87 5.72 10.57
CA ASP A 57 9.20 4.65 9.83
C ASP A 57 10.03 4.17 8.63
N LEU A 58 11.18 4.80 8.37
CA LEU A 58 12.11 4.39 7.33
C LEU A 58 12.60 2.96 7.57
N THR A 59 12.44 2.14 6.54
CA THR A 59 12.87 0.75 6.50
C THR A 59 14.28 0.63 5.91
N GLU A 60 14.89 -0.54 6.07
CA GLU A 60 16.15 -0.87 5.38
C GLU A 60 16.03 -0.75 3.85
N LEU A 61 14.84 -1.03 3.29
CA LEU A 61 14.61 -0.89 1.85
C LEU A 61 14.66 0.58 1.41
N ASP A 62 14.16 1.47 2.26
CA ASP A 62 14.17 2.91 2.01
C ASP A 62 15.60 3.43 1.99
N HIS A 63 16.42 3.03 2.97
CA HIS A 63 17.85 3.39 3.00
C HIS A 63 18.61 2.89 1.77
N ILE A 64 18.40 1.63 1.36
CA ILE A 64 19.00 1.08 0.13
C ILE A 64 18.60 1.91 -1.09
N PHE A 65 17.33 2.29 -1.19
CA PHE A 65 16.86 3.09 -2.31
C PHE A 65 17.47 4.49 -2.32
N GLU A 66 17.49 5.19 -1.18
CA GLU A 66 18.07 6.55 -1.08
C GLU A 66 19.55 6.57 -1.50
N GLU A 67 20.34 5.61 -1.04
CA GLU A 67 21.75 5.51 -1.42
C GLU A 67 21.94 5.32 -2.92
N ILE A 68 21.09 4.50 -3.55
CA ILE A 68 21.17 4.23 -4.98
C ILE A 68 20.60 5.41 -5.79
N ASP A 69 19.50 6.02 -5.36
CA ASP A 69 18.90 7.21 -5.98
C ASP A 69 19.91 8.36 -6.04
N ALA A 70 20.69 8.58 -4.97
CA ALA A 70 21.74 9.60 -4.96
C ALA A 70 22.82 9.39 -6.02
N LEU A 71 23.08 8.14 -6.43
CA LEU A 71 24.08 7.78 -7.43
C LEU A 71 23.51 7.69 -8.86
N ASP A 72 22.33 7.10 -8.99
CA ASP A 72 21.68 6.78 -10.25
C ASP A 72 20.68 7.85 -10.68
N SER A 73 20.37 8.81 -9.82
CA SER A 73 19.44 9.92 -10.05
C SER A 73 18.06 9.44 -10.51
N ILE A 74 17.52 8.43 -9.83
CA ILE A 74 16.27 7.74 -10.19
C ILE A 74 15.10 8.71 -10.18
N ARG A 75 14.90 9.43 -9.06
CA ARG A 75 13.82 10.42 -8.94
C ARG A 75 13.96 11.54 -9.96
N TYR A 76 15.19 12.03 -10.17
CA TYR A 76 15.44 13.05 -11.18
C TYR A 76 15.08 12.57 -12.60
N GLY A 77 15.36 11.31 -12.93
CA GLY A 77 14.98 10.70 -14.20
C GLY A 77 13.47 10.53 -14.36
N TYR A 78 12.75 10.23 -13.28
CA TYR A 78 11.29 10.11 -13.31
C TYR A 78 10.58 11.47 -13.42
N PHE A 79 11.11 12.48 -12.73
CA PHE A 79 10.59 13.84 -12.66
C PHE A 79 11.23 14.78 -13.67
N ASP A 80 11.79 14.26 -14.76
CA ASP A 80 12.54 15.03 -15.74
C ASP A 80 11.71 16.16 -16.36
N TYR A 81 10.40 15.99 -16.47
CA TYR A 81 9.45 17.01 -16.93
C TYR A 81 9.40 18.27 -16.04
N TYR A 82 9.85 18.21 -14.78
CA TYR A 82 10.02 19.38 -13.93
C TYR A 82 11.36 20.11 -14.16
N TYR A 83 12.29 19.54 -14.92
CA TYR A 83 13.65 20.04 -15.05
C TYR A 83 14.05 20.32 -16.51
N GLU A 84 14.23 21.60 -16.86
CA GLU A 84 14.55 22.06 -18.23
C GLU A 84 15.85 21.47 -18.85
N ASN A 85 16.73 20.83 -18.05
CA ASN A 85 18.03 20.32 -18.48
C ASN A 85 18.30 18.86 -18.04
N ALA A 86 17.26 18.05 -17.90
CA ALA A 86 17.40 16.69 -17.43
C ALA A 86 18.31 15.84 -18.35
N LYS A 87 19.47 15.45 -17.81
CA LYS A 87 20.28 14.38 -18.40
C LYS A 87 19.59 13.05 -18.08
N LEU A 88 18.92 12.46 -19.07
CA LEU A 88 18.34 11.12 -18.97
C LEU A 88 19.42 10.09 -18.61
N TYR A 89 19.43 9.62 -17.37
CA TYR A 89 20.20 8.45 -16.97
C TYR A 89 19.43 7.19 -17.38
N LYS A 90 20.02 6.38 -18.27
CA LYS A 90 19.40 5.19 -18.88
C LYS A 90 19.28 3.97 -17.95
N THR A 91 19.45 4.14 -16.64
CA THR A 91 19.46 3.06 -15.65
C THR A 91 18.06 2.63 -15.21
N LEU A 92 17.07 3.49 -15.42
CA LEU A 92 15.66 3.24 -15.13
C LEU A 92 14.95 2.60 -16.32
N GLN A 93 14.19 1.54 -16.09
CA GLN A 93 13.42 0.85 -17.12
C GLN A 93 11.98 0.64 -16.64
N TYR A 94 11.01 0.89 -17.52
CA TYR A 94 9.62 0.55 -17.22
C TYR A 94 9.42 -0.97 -17.26
N TYR A 95 8.86 -1.50 -16.18
CA TYR A 95 8.47 -2.89 -16.04
C TYR A 95 7.03 -3.11 -16.51
N ASP A 96 6.09 -2.30 -16.00
CA ASP A 96 4.68 -2.33 -16.39
C ASP A 96 4.05 -0.94 -16.21
N THR A 97 3.33 -0.47 -17.22
CA THR A 97 2.71 0.86 -17.25
C THR A 97 1.20 0.80 -17.48
N THR A 98 0.60 -0.38 -17.33
CA THR A 98 -0.81 -0.62 -17.68
C THR A 98 -1.79 -0.47 -16.52
N GLY A 99 -1.30 -0.37 -15.29
CA GLY A 99 -2.08 0.01 -14.12
C GLY A 99 -1.91 1.48 -13.76
N VAL A 100 -2.41 1.86 -12.58
CA VAL A 100 -2.29 3.23 -12.07
C VAL A 100 -0.85 3.61 -11.80
N TYR A 101 -0.10 2.73 -11.14
CA TYR A 101 1.34 2.93 -11.00
C TYR A 101 2.09 2.54 -12.26
N ARG A 102 3.10 3.35 -12.58
CA ARG A 102 4.15 2.98 -13.53
C ARG A 102 5.25 2.24 -12.78
N LEU A 103 5.23 0.92 -12.85
CA LEU A 103 6.23 0.08 -12.24
C LEU A 103 7.54 0.17 -13.02
N MET A 104 8.63 0.34 -12.28
CA MET A 104 9.96 0.57 -12.80
C MET A 104 10.96 -0.37 -12.16
N SER A 105 12.05 -0.61 -12.86
CA SER A 105 13.19 -1.37 -12.37
C SER A 105 14.46 -0.57 -12.56
N ASN A 106 15.36 -0.71 -11.59
CA ASN A 106 16.74 -0.28 -11.67
C ASN A 106 17.58 -1.47 -11.21
N LYS A 107 18.56 -1.87 -12.01
CA LYS A 107 19.34 -3.08 -11.73
C LYS A 107 20.03 -3.05 -10.36
N ARG A 108 20.57 -1.91 -9.95
CA ARG A 108 21.25 -1.78 -8.63
C ARG A 108 20.26 -1.92 -7.50
N VAL A 109 19.09 -1.29 -7.61
CA VAL A 109 18.00 -1.42 -6.62
C VAL A 109 17.56 -2.88 -6.51
N THR A 110 17.27 -3.52 -7.65
CA THR A 110 16.86 -4.93 -7.69
C THR A 110 17.92 -5.84 -7.07
N ASP A 111 19.20 -5.69 -7.44
CA ASP A 111 20.29 -6.52 -6.92
C ASP A 111 20.51 -6.33 -5.41
N ALA A 112 20.33 -5.10 -4.89
CA ALA A 112 20.53 -4.78 -3.48
C ALA A 112 19.36 -5.22 -2.59
N ILE A 113 18.12 -5.07 -3.06
CA ILE A 113 16.92 -5.42 -2.28
C ILE A 113 16.65 -6.93 -2.34
N ARG A 114 16.87 -7.60 -3.48
CA ARG A 114 16.49 -9.02 -3.66
C ARG A 114 16.98 -9.96 -2.55
N PRO A 115 18.21 -9.84 -2.01
CA PRO A 115 18.68 -10.68 -0.90
C PRO A 115 17.94 -10.47 0.44
N GLN A 116 17.30 -9.31 0.63
CA GLN A 116 16.56 -8.96 1.84
C GLN A 116 15.11 -9.48 1.83
N VAL A 117 14.63 -9.95 0.68
CA VAL A 117 13.23 -10.37 0.51
C VAL A 117 13.12 -11.88 0.58
N ALA A 118 12.07 -12.37 1.24
CA ALA A 118 11.77 -13.80 1.25
C ALA A 118 11.58 -14.32 -0.19
N LYS A 119 12.08 -15.53 -0.47
CA LYS A 119 12.02 -16.12 -1.81
C LYS A 119 10.60 -16.46 -2.25
N GLU A 120 9.74 -16.76 -1.28
CA GLU A 120 8.37 -17.15 -1.48
C GLU A 120 7.48 -16.71 -0.32
N PHE A 121 6.20 -16.53 -0.63
CA PHE A 121 5.16 -16.10 0.28
C PHE A 121 3.89 -16.93 0.08
N TYR A 122 3.19 -17.23 1.15
CA TYR A 122 1.79 -17.64 1.06
C TYR A 122 0.95 -16.42 0.75
N ILE A 123 0.30 -16.41 -0.42
CA ILE A 123 -0.56 -15.34 -0.88
C ILE A 123 -2.01 -15.75 -0.60
N TYR A 124 -2.71 -14.95 0.21
CA TYR A 124 -4.10 -15.13 0.55
C TYR A 124 -4.95 -14.16 -0.27
N GLY A 125 -5.93 -14.71 -0.95
CA GLY A 125 -6.98 -13.94 -1.60
C GLY A 125 -8.33 -14.13 -0.95
N THR A 126 -9.36 -13.51 -1.51
CA THR A 126 -10.73 -13.49 -0.95
C THR A 126 -11.37 -14.87 -0.79
N LYS A 127 -10.86 -15.92 -1.44
CA LYS A 127 -11.45 -17.28 -1.44
C LYS A 127 -10.50 -18.40 -1.05
N GLY A 128 -9.20 -18.12 -0.94
CA GLY A 128 -8.19 -19.16 -0.73
C GLY A 128 -6.77 -18.63 -0.72
N HIS A 129 -5.80 -19.53 -0.80
CA HIS A 129 -4.39 -19.17 -0.81
C HIS A 129 -3.54 -20.11 -1.66
N GLU A 130 -2.35 -19.63 -2.00
CA GLU A 130 -1.31 -20.43 -2.63
C GLU A 130 0.09 -19.89 -2.32
N LEU A 131 1.09 -20.77 -2.31
CA LEU A 131 2.49 -20.40 -2.16
C LEU A 131 3.03 -19.89 -3.50
N LYS A 132 3.64 -18.70 -3.51
CA LYS A 132 4.21 -18.07 -4.71
C LYS A 132 5.62 -17.62 -4.47
N LYS A 133 6.44 -17.76 -5.50
CA LYS A 133 7.79 -17.21 -5.53
C LYS A 133 7.73 -15.76 -5.99
N VAL A 134 8.63 -14.96 -5.43
CA VAL A 134 8.89 -13.62 -5.96
C VAL A 134 9.60 -13.76 -7.31
N HIS A 135 9.01 -13.18 -8.36
CA HIS A 135 9.59 -13.11 -9.69
C HIS A 135 10.64 -12.00 -9.73
N ASP A 136 10.22 -10.74 -9.63
CA ASP A 136 11.09 -9.56 -9.69
C ASP A 136 10.92 -8.62 -8.50
N VAL A 137 11.89 -7.72 -8.35
CA VAL A 137 11.81 -6.55 -7.45
C VAL A 137 11.72 -5.31 -8.32
N VAL A 138 10.59 -4.62 -8.23
CA VAL A 138 10.30 -3.38 -8.95
C VAL A 138 9.82 -2.34 -7.94
N PHE A 139 9.72 -1.10 -8.37
CA PHE A 139 9.21 -0.02 -7.54
C PHE A 139 8.37 0.95 -8.36
N ALA A 140 7.53 1.74 -7.70
CA ALA A 140 6.86 2.89 -8.29
C ALA A 140 7.23 4.14 -7.49
N LEU A 141 7.12 5.30 -8.14
CA LEU A 141 7.25 6.61 -7.52
C LEU A 141 5.90 7.31 -7.62
N ASP A 142 5.47 7.97 -6.57
CA ASP A 142 4.33 8.88 -6.58
C ASP A 142 4.78 10.34 -6.69
N GLU A 143 3.84 11.30 -6.75
CA GLU A 143 4.17 12.73 -6.86
C GLU A 143 4.80 13.31 -5.58
N CYS A 144 4.60 12.68 -4.43
CA CYS A 144 5.27 12.99 -3.17
C CYS A 144 6.72 12.49 -3.12
N ARG A 145 7.22 11.86 -4.19
CA ARG A 145 8.55 11.22 -4.26
C ARG A 145 8.72 10.09 -3.26
N THR A 146 7.61 9.59 -2.71
CA THR A 146 7.58 8.34 -1.97
C THR A 146 7.62 7.21 -2.96
N ASN A 147 8.03 6.05 -2.47
CA ASN A 147 8.15 4.86 -3.29
C ASN A 147 7.20 3.79 -2.75
N LEU A 148 6.82 2.86 -3.62
CA LEU A 148 6.43 1.54 -3.15
C LEU A 148 7.41 0.54 -3.74
N PHE A 149 7.83 -0.43 -2.93
CA PHE A 149 8.50 -1.62 -3.43
C PHE A 149 7.47 -2.68 -3.73
N ALA A 150 7.54 -3.25 -4.92
CA ALA A 150 6.65 -4.30 -5.38
C ALA A 150 7.46 -5.55 -5.71
N PHE A 151 7.17 -6.63 -5.00
CA PHE A 151 7.75 -7.95 -5.22
C PHE A 151 6.76 -8.75 -6.07
N THR A 152 6.99 -8.77 -7.38
CA THR A 152 6.03 -9.31 -8.33
C THR A 152 5.92 -10.83 -8.19
N LEU A 153 4.74 -11.37 -8.48
CA LEU A 153 4.40 -12.76 -8.28
C LEU A 153 4.03 -13.42 -9.61
N ASP A 154 4.53 -14.62 -9.82
CA ASP A 154 4.21 -15.40 -11.02
C ASP A 154 2.85 -16.10 -10.91
N GLY A 155 1.88 -15.62 -11.71
CA GLY A 155 0.67 -16.36 -12.05
C GLY A 155 -0.22 -16.72 -10.86
N PHE A 156 -0.61 -15.73 -10.03
CA PHE A 156 -1.63 -15.93 -9.01
C PHE A 156 -2.98 -16.30 -9.64
N ASP A 157 -3.56 -17.45 -9.27
CA ASP A 157 -4.81 -17.96 -9.86
C ASP A 157 -6.04 -17.32 -9.19
N LYS A 158 -6.42 -16.15 -9.71
CA LYS A 158 -7.60 -15.41 -9.22
C LYS A 158 -8.91 -16.18 -9.37
N ARG A 159 -9.02 -17.12 -10.33
CA ARG A 159 -10.25 -17.92 -10.50
C ARG A 159 -10.43 -18.88 -9.33
N LYS A 160 -9.33 -19.44 -8.83
CA LYS A 160 -9.31 -20.35 -7.69
C LYS A 160 -9.35 -19.59 -6.36
N ASN A 161 -8.53 -18.57 -6.19
CA ASN A 161 -8.24 -17.96 -4.89
C ASN A 161 -8.93 -16.60 -4.66
N GLY A 162 -9.63 -16.06 -5.66
CA GLY A 162 -10.22 -14.72 -5.59
C GLY A 162 -9.21 -13.61 -5.82
N GLU A 163 -9.49 -12.40 -5.33
CA GLU A 163 -8.57 -11.26 -5.44
C GLU A 163 -7.48 -11.37 -4.37
N PRO A 164 -6.19 -11.11 -4.68
CA PRO A 164 -5.09 -11.20 -3.74
C PRO A 164 -5.15 -10.05 -2.73
N LEU A 165 -4.82 -10.33 -1.46
CA LEU A 165 -4.97 -9.35 -0.37
C LEU A 165 -3.77 -9.31 0.58
N PHE A 166 -3.29 -10.46 1.04
CA PHE A 166 -2.23 -10.55 2.06
C PHE A 166 -1.18 -11.58 1.70
N ALA A 167 0.02 -11.38 2.22
CA ALA A 167 1.12 -12.32 2.14
C ALA A 167 1.76 -12.55 3.51
N THR A 168 2.19 -13.79 3.73
CA THR A 168 3.01 -14.17 4.89
C THR A 168 4.10 -15.14 4.48
N THR A 169 5.17 -15.23 5.28
CA THR A 169 6.23 -16.24 5.07
C THR A 169 5.85 -17.62 5.62
N GLN A 170 4.86 -17.68 6.51
CA GLN A 170 4.37 -18.91 7.13
C GLN A 170 2.89 -19.15 6.81
N LYS A 171 2.50 -20.41 6.62
CA LYS A 171 1.12 -20.76 6.30
C LYS A 171 0.19 -20.47 7.49
N LEU A 172 -0.93 -19.82 7.20
CA LEU A 172 -2.04 -19.58 8.10
C LEU A 172 -3.22 -20.48 7.74
N ASP A 173 -3.95 -20.91 8.77
CA ASP A 173 -5.18 -21.71 8.61
C ASP A 173 -6.42 -20.80 8.63
N LEU A 174 -6.52 -19.96 7.59
CA LEU A 174 -7.65 -19.04 7.42
C LEU A 174 -8.95 -19.80 7.15
N LYS A 175 -10.01 -19.41 7.85
CA LYS A 175 -11.38 -19.85 7.56
C LYS A 175 -12.06 -18.80 6.69
N TYR A 176 -12.63 -19.23 5.57
CA TYR A 176 -13.29 -18.36 4.59
C TYR A 176 -14.80 -18.61 4.55
N GLY A 177 -15.56 -17.62 4.08
CA GLY A 177 -16.96 -17.78 3.70
C GLY A 177 -17.94 -17.97 4.86
N ASN A 178 -17.56 -17.59 6.08
CA ASN A 178 -18.52 -17.43 7.17
C ASN A 178 -19.34 -16.16 6.98
N ASP A 179 -20.42 -16.04 7.74
CA ASP A 179 -21.15 -14.78 7.87
C ASP A 179 -20.42 -13.87 8.87
N TYR A 180 -19.99 -12.70 8.40
CA TYR A 180 -19.22 -11.73 9.18
C TYR A 180 -19.95 -10.40 9.39
N GLN A 181 -21.25 -10.29 9.07
CA GLN A 181 -21.98 -9.01 9.10
C GLN A 181 -21.84 -8.23 10.41
N ASP A 182 -21.94 -8.91 11.55
CA ASP A 182 -21.79 -8.27 12.87
C ASP A 182 -20.38 -7.69 13.10
N ILE A 183 -19.35 -8.36 12.58
CA ILE A 183 -17.97 -7.91 12.69
C ILE A 183 -17.69 -6.80 11.69
N GLU A 184 -18.21 -6.92 10.47
CA GLU A 184 -18.12 -5.87 9.45
C GLU A 184 -18.75 -4.57 9.95
N LEU A 185 -19.92 -4.63 10.60
CA LEU A 185 -20.53 -3.45 11.21
C LEU A 185 -19.59 -2.78 12.20
N LYS A 186 -18.99 -3.55 13.12
CA LYS A 186 -18.02 -3.02 14.11
C LYS A 186 -16.77 -2.43 13.46
N VAL A 187 -16.25 -3.07 12.40
CA VAL A 187 -15.08 -2.58 11.66
C VAL A 187 -15.40 -1.24 10.98
N ASN A 188 -16.57 -1.15 10.34
CA ASN A 188 -16.99 0.08 9.66
C ASN A 188 -17.30 1.20 10.68
N GLU A 189 -17.88 0.89 11.84
CA GLU A 189 -18.04 1.84 12.95
C GLU A 189 -16.69 2.34 13.49
N TYR A 190 -15.71 1.44 13.60
CA TYR A 190 -14.33 1.81 13.98
C TYR A 190 -13.75 2.81 12.97
N TYR A 191 -13.79 2.53 11.68
CA TYR A 191 -13.27 3.47 10.67
C TYR A 191 -14.05 4.79 10.62
N ALA A 192 -15.38 4.76 10.76
CA ALA A 192 -16.21 5.97 10.80
C ALA A 192 -15.90 6.89 12.01
N SER A 193 -15.24 6.35 13.05
CA SER A 193 -14.80 7.13 14.22
C SER A 193 -13.46 7.84 14.03
N ILE A 194 -12.72 7.52 12.96
CA ILE A 194 -11.43 8.13 12.64
C ILE A 194 -11.70 9.37 11.79
N GLU A 195 -11.16 10.51 12.22
CA GLU A 195 -11.20 11.75 11.43
C GLU A 195 -10.21 11.62 10.26
N ALA A 196 -10.68 11.87 9.03
CA ALA A 196 -9.89 11.79 7.82
C ALA A 196 -10.27 12.94 6.88
N ASP A 197 -9.26 13.50 6.20
CA ASP A 197 -9.47 14.57 5.21
C ASP A 197 -10.21 14.07 3.96
N TYR A 198 -10.09 12.77 3.67
CA TYR A 198 -10.75 12.06 2.59
C TYR A 198 -11.28 10.72 3.09
N ALA A 199 -12.47 10.32 2.61
CA ALA A 199 -13.08 9.06 2.96
C ALA A 199 -13.54 8.31 1.71
N ASP A 200 -13.23 7.02 1.67
CA ASP A 200 -13.74 6.12 0.66
C ASP A 200 -15.24 5.91 0.81
N SER A 201 -15.92 5.65 -0.31
CA SER A 201 -17.37 5.42 -0.34
C SER A 201 -17.75 3.94 -0.32
N ILE A 202 -16.79 3.07 0.00
CA ILE A 202 -16.95 1.62 0.08
C ILE A 202 -16.77 1.14 1.53
N SER A 203 -17.55 0.13 1.92
CA SER A 203 -17.43 -0.51 3.23
C SER A 203 -16.26 -1.49 3.28
N THR A 204 -15.64 -1.61 4.46
CA THR A 204 -14.67 -2.67 4.73
C THR A 204 -15.37 -4.02 4.82
N VAL A 205 -14.77 -5.03 4.19
CA VAL A 205 -15.24 -6.41 4.14
C VAL A 205 -14.35 -7.30 5.00
N VAL A 206 -14.95 -8.22 5.75
CA VAL A 206 -14.24 -9.28 6.46
C VAL A 206 -14.31 -10.54 5.60
N TYR A 207 -13.16 -11.05 5.13
CA TYR A 207 -13.14 -12.18 4.20
C TYR A 207 -12.73 -13.50 4.84
N ALA A 208 -12.00 -13.43 5.96
CA ALA A 208 -11.52 -14.60 6.66
C ALA A 208 -11.25 -14.34 8.15
N ASN A 209 -11.11 -15.41 8.93
CA ASN A 209 -10.71 -15.32 10.33
C ASN A 209 -9.89 -16.52 10.81
N ILE A 210 -9.16 -16.32 11.92
CA ILE A 210 -8.57 -17.37 12.77
C ILE A 210 -9.00 -17.08 14.21
N GLY A 211 -9.91 -17.89 14.75
CA GLY A 211 -10.46 -17.64 16.09
C GLY A 211 -11.13 -16.26 16.14
N ASN A 212 -10.67 -15.39 17.05
CA ASN A 212 -11.12 -14.02 17.23
C ASN A 212 -10.32 -12.97 16.43
N ILE A 213 -9.44 -13.41 15.52
CA ILE A 213 -8.67 -12.54 14.62
C ILE A 213 -9.35 -12.54 13.25
N TYR A 214 -9.68 -11.35 12.75
CA TYR A 214 -10.45 -11.13 11.52
C TYR A 214 -9.59 -10.37 10.52
N PHE A 215 -9.58 -10.85 9.28
CA PHE A 215 -8.83 -10.28 8.18
C PHE A 215 -9.77 -9.52 7.28
N THR A 216 -9.41 -8.28 6.96
CA THR A 216 -10.30 -7.34 6.27
C THR A 216 -9.63 -6.69 5.08
N TYR A 217 -10.46 -6.19 4.16
CA TYR A 217 -10.02 -5.31 3.09
C TYR A 217 -11.06 -4.25 2.78
N THR A 218 -10.59 -3.10 2.34
CA THR A 218 -11.36 -2.02 1.72
C THR A 218 -10.76 -1.83 0.33
N ASP A 219 -11.38 -2.37 -0.72
CA ASP A 219 -10.83 -2.34 -2.08
C ASP A 219 -11.95 -2.69 -3.06
N ASP A 220 -12.06 -1.96 -4.17
CA ASP A 220 -12.96 -2.28 -5.28
C ASP A 220 -12.25 -3.04 -6.43
N PHE A 221 -10.95 -3.27 -6.26
CA PHE A 221 -10.03 -4.02 -7.14
C PHE A 221 -9.86 -3.43 -8.54
N LYS A 222 -10.17 -2.15 -8.72
CA LYS A 222 -10.06 -1.50 -10.03
C LYS A 222 -8.72 -0.81 -10.29
N TRP A 223 -7.93 -0.56 -9.24
CA TRP A 223 -6.59 0.08 -9.33
C TRP A 223 -5.56 -0.71 -10.16
N ASN A 224 -5.90 -1.93 -10.55
CA ASN A 224 -5.13 -2.71 -11.51
C ASN A 224 -5.29 -2.23 -12.97
N GLN A 225 -6.05 -1.19 -13.23
CA GLN A 225 -6.25 -0.62 -14.57
C GLN A 225 -5.96 0.88 -14.54
N ALA A 226 -5.42 1.41 -15.64
CA ALA A 226 -5.33 2.84 -15.83
C ALA A 226 -6.75 3.45 -15.89
N PHE A 227 -7.03 4.38 -14.98
CA PHE A 227 -8.31 5.10 -14.96
C PHE A 227 -8.34 6.24 -15.96
N THR A 228 -9.55 6.54 -16.45
CA THR A 228 -9.80 7.71 -17.29
C THR A 228 -10.54 8.82 -16.55
N SER A 229 -11.21 8.50 -15.44
CA SER A 229 -11.80 9.43 -14.49
C SER A 229 -11.70 8.88 -13.06
N TYR A 230 -11.65 9.76 -12.06
CA TYR A 230 -11.81 9.36 -10.66
C TYR A 230 -13.22 8.82 -10.35
N ASP A 231 -14.20 9.04 -11.22
CA ASP A 231 -15.54 8.43 -11.11
C ASP A 231 -15.54 6.92 -11.36
N ASP A 232 -14.43 6.36 -11.87
CA ASP A 232 -14.30 4.94 -12.19
C ASP A 232 -14.12 4.08 -10.92
N THR A 233 -13.77 4.69 -9.78
CA THR A 233 -13.49 4.03 -8.49
C THR A 233 -14.29 4.64 -7.34
N GLN A 234 -14.58 3.82 -6.33
CA GLN A 234 -15.21 4.26 -5.06
C GLN A 234 -14.24 4.22 -3.87
N CYS A 235 -13.03 3.74 -4.12
CA CYS A 235 -11.98 3.51 -3.14
C CYS A 235 -10.72 4.19 -3.63
N PHE A 236 -10.20 5.19 -2.93
CA PHE A 236 -8.95 5.88 -3.23
C PHE A 236 -7.78 5.37 -2.40
N PHE A 237 -8.07 4.72 -1.27
CA PHE A 237 -7.06 4.22 -0.34
C PHE A 237 -7.25 2.73 -0.08
N PRO A 238 -6.98 1.85 -1.07
CA PRO A 238 -7.20 0.43 -0.89
C PRO A 238 -6.35 -0.12 0.25
N GLY A 239 -7.02 -0.62 1.27
CA GLY A 239 -6.47 -0.84 2.61
C GLY A 239 -6.80 -2.22 3.16
N ARG A 240 -5.82 -2.82 3.84
CA ARG A 240 -5.80 -4.20 4.33
C ARG A 240 -5.58 -4.09 5.82
N ALA A 241 -6.35 -4.82 6.60
CA ALA A 241 -6.20 -4.75 8.05
C ALA A 241 -6.51 -6.09 8.71
N ILE A 242 -6.01 -6.21 9.94
CA ILE A 242 -6.27 -7.34 10.81
C ILE A 242 -6.78 -6.78 12.13
N PHE A 243 -7.95 -7.26 12.53
CA PHE A 243 -8.61 -6.88 13.76
C PHE A 243 -8.68 -8.05 14.71
N ARG A 244 -8.56 -7.78 16.01
CA ARG A 244 -8.82 -8.75 17.07
C ARG A 244 -10.08 -8.34 17.83
N LEU A 245 -11.00 -9.28 17.99
CA LEU A 245 -12.16 -9.12 18.87
C LEU A 245 -11.77 -9.56 20.29
N GLU A 246 -11.77 -8.62 21.21
CA GLU A 246 -11.47 -8.86 22.62
C GLU A 246 -12.67 -9.48 23.35
N ASN A 247 -12.41 -10.08 24.52
CA ASN A 247 -13.44 -10.78 25.29
C ASN A 247 -14.59 -9.87 25.78
N ASP A 248 -14.34 -8.57 25.90
CA ASP A 248 -15.34 -7.56 26.27
C ASP A 248 -16.17 -7.08 25.06
N GLY A 249 -15.88 -7.60 23.86
CA GLY A 249 -16.54 -7.24 22.61
C GLY A 249 -15.91 -6.07 21.87
N THR A 250 -14.84 -5.47 22.40
CA THR A 250 -14.06 -4.40 21.76
C THR A 250 -13.29 -4.93 20.55
N LEU A 251 -13.25 -4.14 19.48
CA LEU A 251 -12.45 -4.45 18.29
C LEU A 251 -11.15 -3.63 18.32
N THR A 252 -10.01 -4.29 18.14
CA THR A 252 -8.69 -3.64 18.12
C THR A 252 -8.01 -3.92 16.79
N ALA A 253 -7.60 -2.88 16.06
CA ALA A 253 -6.70 -3.02 14.91
C ALA A 253 -5.31 -3.45 15.41
N ILE A 254 -4.83 -4.60 14.95
CA ILE A 254 -3.51 -5.14 15.33
C ILE A 254 -2.49 -5.06 14.19
N TRP A 255 -2.95 -4.81 12.97
CA TRP A 255 -2.15 -4.54 11.80
C TRP A 255 -3.01 -3.83 10.75
N GLY A 256 -2.41 -2.92 9.98
CA GLY A 256 -3.06 -2.25 8.88
C GLY A 256 -2.05 -1.66 7.93
N ASP A 257 -2.37 -1.69 6.65
CA ASP A 257 -1.55 -1.13 5.58
C ASP A 257 -2.45 -0.72 4.41
N GLY A 258 -2.06 0.31 3.67
CA GLY A 258 -2.86 0.90 2.60
C GLY A 258 -1.99 1.52 1.52
N LEU A 259 -2.53 1.70 0.33
CA LEU A 259 -1.88 2.51 -0.71
C LEU A 259 -2.59 3.84 -0.84
N ASP A 260 -1.85 4.95 -0.85
CA ASP A 260 -2.35 6.21 -1.35
C ASP A 260 -2.32 6.20 -2.87
N LEU A 261 -3.50 6.08 -3.48
CA LEU A 261 -3.68 6.12 -4.92
C LEU A 261 -4.42 7.36 -5.39
N PHE A 262 -4.75 8.26 -4.46
CA PHE A 262 -5.42 9.51 -4.80
C PHE A 262 -4.44 10.48 -5.46
N GLY A 263 -3.16 10.41 -5.07
CA GLY A 263 -2.09 11.15 -5.73
C GLY A 263 -2.21 12.65 -5.55
N ILE A 264 -2.66 13.11 -4.39
CA ILE A 264 -2.55 14.52 -4.05
C ILE A 264 -1.06 14.82 -3.85
N PRO A 265 -0.49 15.84 -4.53
CA PRO A 265 0.85 16.30 -4.24
C PRO A 265 0.95 16.71 -2.76
N CYS A 266 1.95 16.20 -2.06
CA CYS A 266 2.27 16.67 -0.72
C CYS A 266 2.67 18.15 -0.78
N ASP A 267 2.09 18.98 0.10
CA ASP A 267 2.34 20.42 0.23
C ASP A 267 3.81 20.76 0.57
#